data_AF-A0A2V6V376-F1
#
_entry.id   AF-A0A2V6V376-F1
#
_cell.length_a   1.000
_cell.length_b   1.000
_cell.length_c   1.000
_cell.angle_alpha   90.00
_cell.angle_beta   90.00
_cell.angle_gamma   90.00
#
_symmetry.space_group_name_H-M   'P 1'
#
loop_
_entity.id
_entity.type
_entity.pdbx_description
1 polymer ?
#
loop_
_entity_poly.entity_id
_entity_poly.type
_entity_poly.pdbx_seq_one_letter_code
_entity_poly.pdbx_strand_id
1 'polypeptide(L)'
;MKLSVDSLTKGLEFHGEVHGKRQRYYILSSPRQYFVMSVSLAKRDAGNFNLVSKTAVEALYRRLRGRRGLTARLVFDRFRKGRLVASSLNALNMLYVMAATGRATIDAKRKTPQIFFNVRRRPEGER
;
A
#
# COMPACT_ATOMS: atom_id res chain seq x y z
N MET A 1 -3.67 -14.02 -17.88
CA MET A 1 -2.32 -13.74 -18.41
C MET A 1 -1.31 -14.15 -17.36
N LYS A 2 -0.30 -14.95 -17.73
CA LYS A 2 0.73 -15.45 -16.80
C LYS A 2 1.67 -14.31 -16.41
N LEU A 3 2.03 -14.21 -15.13
CA LEU A 3 3.03 -13.25 -14.66
C LEU A 3 4.40 -13.62 -15.26
N SER A 4 5.13 -12.64 -15.80
CA SER A 4 6.53 -12.80 -16.22
C SER A 4 7.40 -11.70 -15.63
N VAL A 5 8.67 -12.01 -15.37
CA VAL A 5 9.62 -11.05 -14.79
C VAL A 5 9.87 -9.86 -15.73
N ASP A 6 9.96 -10.13 -17.04
CA ASP A 6 10.09 -9.08 -18.05
C ASP A 6 8.91 -8.09 -18.01
N SER A 7 7.67 -8.60 -18.01
CA SER A 7 6.47 -7.76 -17.91
C SER A 7 6.39 -6.97 -16.60
N LEU A 8 6.96 -7.53 -15.53
CA LEU A 8 6.96 -6.95 -14.20
C LEU A 8 7.99 -5.82 -14.07
N THR A 9 9.14 -5.94 -14.71
CA THR A 9 10.28 -5.03 -14.55
C THR A 9 10.38 -3.97 -15.65
N LYS A 10 9.70 -4.16 -16.77
CA LYS A 10 9.64 -3.17 -17.86
C LYS A 10 8.87 -1.92 -17.45
N GLY A 11 9.53 -0.76 -17.58
CA GLY A 11 8.93 0.56 -17.33
C GLY A 11 8.56 0.78 -15.86
N LEU A 12 9.40 0.33 -14.93
CA LEU A 12 9.17 0.58 -13.51
C LEU A 12 9.26 2.07 -13.18
N GLU A 13 8.20 2.59 -12.58
CA GLU A 13 8.12 3.96 -12.09
C GLU A 13 8.19 3.99 -10.57
N PHE A 14 9.03 4.84 -10.00
CA PHE A 14 9.10 5.06 -8.55
C PHE A 14 8.05 6.08 -8.10
N HIS A 15 7.27 5.74 -7.06
CA HIS A 15 6.21 6.60 -6.51
C HIS A 15 6.58 7.28 -5.21
N GLY A 16 7.48 6.69 -4.42
CA GLY A 16 7.90 7.26 -3.15
C GLY A 16 8.22 6.22 -2.09
N GLU A 17 8.68 6.72 -0.96
CA GLU A 17 8.99 5.93 0.22
C GLU A 17 7.94 6.11 1.33
N VAL A 18 7.78 5.07 2.15
CA VAL A 18 6.89 5.10 3.32
C VAL A 18 7.63 4.56 4.54
N HIS A 19 7.64 5.35 5.59
CA HIS A 19 8.27 5.01 6.86
C HIS A 19 7.34 4.14 7.71
N GLY A 20 7.63 2.84 7.76
CA GLY A 20 7.03 1.93 8.74
C GLY A 20 7.76 1.95 10.08
N LYS A 21 7.27 1.16 11.04
CA LYS A 21 7.86 1.11 12.40
C LYS A 21 9.25 0.47 12.45
N ARG A 22 9.49 -0.56 11.64
CA ARG A 22 10.72 -1.38 11.66
C ARG A 22 11.40 -1.49 10.29
N GLN A 23 10.74 -0.99 9.25
CA GLN A 23 11.15 -1.14 7.87
C GLN A 23 10.83 0.15 7.13
N ARG A 24 11.66 0.49 6.15
CA ARG A 24 11.33 1.48 5.11
C ARG A 24 10.74 0.75 3.93
N TYR A 25 9.68 1.31 3.37
CA TYR A 25 9.00 0.76 2.20
C TYR A 25 9.25 1.66 1.00
N TYR A 26 9.47 1.06 -0.17
CA TYR A 26 9.67 1.75 -1.44
C TYR A 26 8.63 1.23 -2.42
N ILE A 27 7.86 2.15 -3.01
CA ILE A 27 6.77 1.80 -3.90
C ILE A 27 7.19 2.10 -5.33
N LEU A 28 7.23 1.05 -6.14
CA LEU A 28 7.36 1.17 -7.59
C LEU A 28 6.10 0.64 -8.26
N SER A 29 5.94 0.93 -9.55
CA SER A 29 4.84 0.40 -10.32
C SER A 29 5.26 -0.01 -11.72
N SER A 30 4.70 -1.10 -12.20
CA SER A 30 4.64 -1.45 -13.61
C SER A 30 3.24 -1.10 -14.16
N PRO A 31 2.92 -1.37 -15.44
CA PRO A 31 1.60 -1.04 -15.99
C PRO A 31 0.41 -1.62 -15.21
N ARG A 32 0.57 -2.78 -14.54
CA ARG A 32 -0.54 -3.46 -13.84
C ARG A 32 -0.33 -3.70 -12.35
N GLN A 33 0.89 -3.62 -11.86
CA GLN A 33 1.24 -3.98 -10.49
C GLN A 33 1.95 -2.83 -9.79
N TYR A 34 1.78 -2.76 -8.48
CA TYR A 34 2.70 -2.08 -7.58
C TYR A 34 3.67 -3.09 -6.98
N PHE A 35 4.92 -2.67 -6.85
CA PHE A 35 5.96 -3.33 -6.06
C PHE A 35 6.02 -2.62 -4.72
N VAL A 36 5.79 -3.37 -3.66
CA VAL A 36 5.96 -2.90 -2.28
C VAL A 36 7.24 -3.53 -1.76
N MET A 37 8.35 -2.84 -1.98
CA MET A 37 9.67 -3.28 -1.52
C MET A 37 9.88 -2.77 -0.09
N SER A 38 10.60 -3.54 0.71
CA SER A 38 10.87 -3.23 2.10
C SER A 38 12.32 -3.52 2.44
N VAL A 39 12.92 -2.65 3.23
CA VAL A 39 14.27 -2.80 3.77
C VAL A 39 14.19 -2.69 5.29
N SER A 40 14.80 -3.66 5.98
CA SER A 40 14.86 -3.70 7.44
C SER A 40 15.70 -2.57 8.00
N LEU A 41 15.21 -1.88 9.02
CA LEU A 41 16.00 -0.87 9.75
C LEU A 41 17.04 -1.50 10.68
N ALA A 42 16.82 -2.75 11.11
CA ALA A 42 17.69 -3.44 12.08
C ALA A 42 18.72 -4.39 11.42
N LYS A 43 18.56 -4.72 10.13
CA LYS A 43 19.39 -5.68 9.41
C LYS A 43 19.74 -5.11 8.04
N ARG A 44 21.01 -4.77 7.82
CA ARG A 44 21.46 -3.97 6.65
C ARG A 44 21.12 -4.61 5.30
N ASP A 45 21.17 -5.94 5.20
CA ASP A 45 20.99 -6.65 3.93
C ASP A 45 19.67 -7.45 3.85
N ALA A 46 18.72 -7.18 4.77
CA ALA A 46 17.44 -7.87 4.78
C ALA A 46 16.34 -7.03 4.15
N GLY A 47 15.70 -7.57 3.11
CA GLY A 47 14.56 -6.97 2.46
C GLY A 47 13.55 -7.99 1.97
N ASN A 48 12.39 -7.49 1.54
CA ASN A 48 11.34 -8.31 0.94
C ASN A 48 10.58 -7.44 -0.08
N PHE A 49 9.94 -8.05 -1.06
CA PHE A 49 9.04 -7.36 -1.97
C PHE A 49 7.73 -8.11 -2.11
N ASN A 50 6.64 -7.35 -2.23
CA ASN A 50 5.32 -7.89 -2.52
C ASN A 50 4.77 -7.24 -3.79
N LEU A 51 3.95 -7.99 -4.51
CA LEU A 51 3.17 -7.46 -5.64
C LEU A 51 1.74 -7.18 -5.21
N VAL A 52 1.21 -6.04 -5.66
CA VAL A 52 -0.17 -5.63 -5.41
C VAL A 52 -0.79 -5.12 -6.70
N SER A 53 -1.98 -5.63 -7.06
CA SER A 53 -2.68 -5.18 -8.26
C SER A 53 -3.07 -3.70 -8.17
N LYS A 54 -2.79 -2.93 -9.22
CA LYS A 54 -3.24 -1.53 -9.35
C LYS A 54 -4.77 -1.43 -9.24
N THR A 55 -5.50 -2.32 -9.92
CA THR A 55 -6.97 -2.30 -9.92
C THR A 55 -7.55 -2.59 -8.55
N ALA A 56 -6.91 -3.45 -7.76
CA ALA A 56 -7.30 -3.74 -6.39
C ALA A 56 -7.08 -2.51 -5.48
N VAL A 57 -5.93 -1.82 -5.62
CA VAL A 57 -5.66 -0.57 -4.89
C VAL A 57 -6.71 0.49 -5.23
N GLU A 58 -7.04 0.69 -6.51
CA GLU A 58 -8.08 1.65 -6.91
C GLU A 58 -9.46 1.27 -6.38
N ALA A 59 -9.83 0.00 -6.45
CA ALA A 59 -11.09 -0.50 -5.92
C ALA A 59 -11.19 -0.31 -4.40
N LEU A 60 -10.09 -0.49 -3.67
CA LEU A 60 -10.03 -0.26 -2.24
C LEU A 60 -10.06 1.24 -1.91
N TYR A 61 -9.29 2.07 -2.63
CA TYR A 61 -9.26 3.52 -2.46
C TYR A 61 -10.65 4.14 -2.58
N ARG A 62 -11.41 3.76 -3.63
CA ARG A 62 -12.79 4.25 -3.83
C ARG A 62 -13.71 3.97 -2.64
N ARG A 63 -13.50 2.86 -1.92
CA ARG A 63 -14.29 2.46 -0.74
C ARG A 63 -13.81 3.11 0.55
N LEU A 64 -12.54 3.52 0.61
CA LEU A 64 -11.90 4.08 1.79
C LEU A 64 -11.74 5.61 1.76
N ARG A 65 -11.89 6.28 0.60
CA ARG A 65 -11.67 7.73 0.47
C ARG A 65 -12.41 8.52 1.55
N GLY A 66 -11.69 9.38 2.26
CA GLY A 66 -12.19 10.17 3.39
C GLY A 66 -12.29 9.45 4.73
N ARG A 67 -11.98 8.15 4.82
CA ARG A 67 -11.92 7.41 6.09
C ARG A 67 -10.59 7.66 6.81
N ARG A 68 -10.65 7.70 8.15
CA ARG A 68 -9.52 7.99 9.03
C ARG A 68 -9.36 6.90 10.09
N GLY A 69 -8.18 6.81 10.69
CA GLY A 69 -7.88 5.85 11.76
C GLY A 69 -7.95 4.38 11.31
N LEU A 70 -7.64 4.10 10.05
CA LEU A 70 -7.68 2.75 9.50
C LEU A 70 -6.42 1.98 9.88
N THR A 71 -6.58 0.73 10.31
CA THR A 71 -5.47 -0.22 10.43
C THR A 71 -5.61 -1.31 9.37
N ALA A 72 -4.52 -1.99 9.04
CA ALA A 72 -4.55 -3.09 8.07
C ALA A 72 -5.53 -4.21 8.48
N ARG A 73 -5.63 -4.50 9.79
CA ARG A 73 -6.58 -5.48 10.33
C ARG A 73 -8.02 -5.04 10.12
N LEU A 74 -8.35 -3.78 10.45
CA LEU A 74 -9.69 -3.23 10.23
C LEU A 74 -10.10 -3.27 8.75
N VAL A 75 -9.15 -2.96 7.85
CA VAL A 75 -9.39 -3.02 6.41
C VAL A 75 -9.62 -4.46 5.95
N PHE A 76 -8.79 -5.41 6.39
CA PHE A 76 -8.96 -6.82 6.06
C PHE A 76 -10.31 -7.37 6.54
N ASP A 77 -10.64 -7.18 7.82
CA ASP A 77 -11.88 -7.69 8.40
C ASP A 77 -13.13 -7.19 7.65
N ARG A 78 -13.08 -5.93 7.19
CA ARG A 78 -14.15 -5.30 6.41
C ARG A 78 -14.28 -5.85 4.99
N PHE A 79 -13.17 -6.19 4.31
CA PHE A 79 -13.17 -6.50 2.87
C PHE A 79 -12.83 -7.95 2.51
N ARG A 80 -12.54 -8.82 3.49
CA ARG A 80 -12.21 -10.24 3.26
C ARG A 80 -13.32 -11.03 2.57
N LYS A 81 -14.60 -10.79 2.92
CA LYS A 81 -15.75 -11.52 2.36
C LYS A 81 -15.94 -11.26 0.86
N GLY A 82 -15.62 -10.05 0.41
CA GLY A 82 -15.69 -9.68 -1.01
C GLY A 82 -14.43 -10.04 -1.80
N ARG A 83 -13.45 -10.74 -1.19
CA ARG A 83 -12.15 -11.12 -1.78
C ARG A 83 -11.33 -9.96 -2.36
N LEU A 84 -11.70 -8.71 -2.06
CA LEU A 84 -10.94 -7.53 -2.48
C LEU A 84 -9.60 -7.44 -1.75
N VAL A 85 -9.55 -7.91 -0.50
CA VAL A 85 -8.35 -7.98 0.32
C VAL A 85 -8.17 -9.43 0.75
N ALA A 86 -7.05 -10.02 0.36
CA ALA A 86 -6.77 -11.43 0.60
C ALA A 86 -6.25 -11.71 2.02
N SER A 87 -5.56 -10.75 2.63
CA SER A 87 -4.95 -10.89 3.96
C SER A 87 -4.71 -9.53 4.61
N SER A 88 -4.41 -9.52 5.92
CA SER A 88 -3.99 -8.31 6.63
C SER A 88 -2.70 -7.71 6.05
N LEU A 89 -1.73 -8.54 5.64
CA LEU A 89 -0.51 -8.08 4.97
C LEU A 89 -0.81 -7.45 3.61
N ASN A 90 -1.72 -8.03 2.84
CA ASN A 90 -2.16 -7.45 1.56
C ASN A 90 -2.86 -6.09 1.78
N ALA A 91 -3.74 -5.96 2.79
CA ALA A 91 -4.30 -4.67 3.17
C ALA A 91 -3.22 -3.65 3.57
N LEU A 92 -2.22 -4.06 4.35
CA LEU A 92 -1.12 -3.19 4.76
C LEU A 92 -0.35 -2.67 3.53
N ASN A 93 0.00 -3.57 2.61
CA ASN A 93 0.71 -3.22 1.38
C ASN A 93 -0.10 -2.26 0.50
N MET A 94 -1.42 -2.46 0.37
CA MET A 94 -2.30 -1.54 -0.36
C MET A 94 -2.36 -0.15 0.30
N LEU A 95 -2.39 -0.09 1.64
CA LEU A 95 -2.37 1.17 2.39
C LEU A 95 -1.03 1.91 2.25
N TYR A 96 0.10 1.19 2.21
CA TYR A 96 1.40 1.79 1.92
C TYR A 96 1.48 2.36 0.51
N VAL A 97 0.93 1.65 -0.50
CA VAL A 97 0.82 2.20 -1.86
C VAL A 97 0.03 3.51 -1.86
N MET A 98 -1.12 3.55 -1.15
CA MET A 98 -1.89 4.79 -1.05
C MET A 98 -1.11 5.92 -0.36
N ALA A 99 -0.28 5.59 0.64
CA ALA A 99 0.54 6.58 1.32
C ALA A 99 1.64 7.14 0.40
N ALA A 100 2.38 6.29 -0.31
CA ALA A 100 3.42 6.71 -1.25
C ALA A 100 2.87 7.55 -2.41
N THR A 101 1.69 7.19 -2.92
CA THR A 101 1.01 7.91 -4.01
C THR A 101 0.25 9.16 -3.54
N GLY A 102 0.45 9.59 -2.29
CA GLY A 102 -0.16 10.80 -1.73
C GLY A 102 -1.66 10.73 -1.46
N ARG A 103 -2.29 9.55 -1.60
CA ARG A 103 -3.73 9.32 -1.38
C ARG A 103 -4.09 8.97 0.06
N ALA A 104 -3.10 8.66 0.88
CA ALA A 104 -3.25 8.46 2.31
C ALA A 104 -2.08 9.07 3.08
N THR A 105 -2.24 9.25 4.38
CA THR A 105 -1.17 9.61 5.31
C THR A 105 -1.11 8.63 6.46
N ILE A 106 0.08 8.41 7.02
CA ILE A 106 0.25 7.66 8.25
C ILE A 106 0.07 8.62 9.44
N ASP A 107 -0.74 8.24 10.41
CA ASP A 107 -0.91 8.95 11.66
C ASP A 107 0.22 8.60 12.63
N ALA A 108 1.33 9.33 12.53
CA ALA A 108 2.51 9.15 13.38
C ALA A 108 2.31 9.62 14.84
N LYS A 109 1.23 10.37 15.14
CA LYS A 109 0.99 10.93 16.48
C LYS A 109 0.61 9.85 17.50
N ARG A 110 0.11 8.70 17.04
CA ARG A 110 -0.32 7.59 17.90
C ARG A 110 0.89 6.78 18.37
N LYS A 111 1.17 6.82 19.68
CA LYS A 111 2.23 6.04 20.36
C LYS A 111 1.81 4.58 20.61
N THR A 112 1.34 3.90 19.56
CA THR A 112 0.99 2.47 19.63
C THR A 112 1.85 1.65 18.67
N PRO A 113 1.97 0.32 18.88
CA PRO A 113 2.61 -0.57 17.91
C PRO A 113 1.89 -0.63 16.55
N GLN A 114 0.58 -0.32 16.54
CA GLN A 114 -0.22 -0.33 15.32
C GLN A 114 0.05 0.90 14.45
N ILE A 115 -0.08 0.72 13.14
CA ILE A 115 0.02 1.78 12.15
C ILE A 115 -1.40 2.18 11.73
N PHE A 116 -1.67 3.48 11.80
CA PHE A 116 -2.95 4.06 11.44
C PHE A 116 -2.82 4.88 10.17
N PHE A 117 -3.78 4.74 9.27
CA PHE A 117 -3.82 5.42 7.99
C PHE A 117 -5.05 6.32 7.89
N ASN A 118 -4.87 7.47 7.26
CA ASN A 118 -5.94 8.41 6.94
C ASN A 118 -5.99 8.56 5.42
N VAL A 119 -7.07 8.10 4.79
CA VAL A 119 -7.21 8.14 3.33
C VAL A 119 -7.84 9.46 2.93
N ARG A 120 -7.14 10.23 2.09
CA ARG A 120 -7.57 11.53 1.60
C ARG A 120 -8.79 11.37 0.68
N ARG A 121 -9.68 12.36 0.69
CA ARG A 121 -10.65 12.50 -0.41
C ARG A 121 -9.89 12.93 -1.66
N ARG A 122 -10.31 12.45 -2.83
CA ARG A 122 -9.82 13.01 -4.10
C ARG A 122 -10.27 14.49 -4.12
N PRO A 123 -9.37 15.45 -4.42
CA PRO A 123 -9.81 16.83 -4.63
C PRO A 123 -10.87 16.84 -5.74
N GLU A 124 -11.93 17.63 -5.56
CA GLU A 124 -12.94 17.82 -6.59
C GLU A 124 -12.27 18.49 -7.79
N GLY A 125 -12.11 17.79 -8.91
CA GLY A 125 -11.60 18.40 -10.16
C GLY A 125 -10.64 17.55 -10.99
N GLU A 126 -9.93 16.58 -10.41
CA GLU A 126 -9.07 15.69 -11.21
C GLU A 126 -9.89 14.53 -11.77
N ARG A 127 -10.05 14.47 -13.10
CA ARG A 127 -10.63 13.31 -13.80
C ARG A 127 -9.55 12.26 -14.03
#